data_AF-A0A3A5IHB0-F1
#
_entry.id   AF-A0A3A5IHB0-F1
#
_cell.length_a   1.000
_cell.length_b   1.000
_cell.length_c   1.000
_cell.angle_alpha   90.00
_cell.angle_beta   90.00
_cell.angle_gamma   90.00
#
_symmetry.space_group_name_H-M   'P 1'
#
loop_
_entity.id
_entity.type
_entity.pdbx_description
1 polymer ?
#
loop_
_entity_poly.entity_id
_entity_poly.type
_entity_poly.pdbx_seq_one_letter_code
_entity_poly.pdbx_strand_id
1 'polypeptide(L)'
;MVGGESFKAALALALGLAEIVQQYAGGVSLETMFIDEGFGTLDPESLDQAIEALMEIQDSGRLVGVISHVPELKERIDARLEVISSQSGSHTQFQLALSST
;
A
#
# COMPACT_ATOMS: atom_id res chain seq x y z
N MET A 1 3.65 -23.67 -3.13
CA MET A 1 3.72 -22.40 -3.90
C MET A 1 4.23 -21.34 -2.96
N VAL A 2 5.22 -20.58 -3.39
CA VAL A 2 5.90 -19.56 -2.58
C VAL A 2 4.89 -18.44 -2.31
N GLY A 3 4.61 -18.14 -1.03
CA GLY A 3 3.54 -17.22 -0.64
C GLY A 3 3.64 -15.83 -1.31
N GLY A 4 4.85 -15.37 -1.61
CA GLY A 4 5.09 -14.11 -2.32
C GLY A 4 4.56 -14.07 -3.76
N GLU A 5 4.58 -15.18 -4.51
CA GLU A 5 4.07 -15.21 -5.89
C GLU A 5 2.55 -15.06 -5.91
N SER A 6 1.85 -15.68 -4.95
CA SER A 6 0.40 -15.54 -4.82
C SER A 6 0.00 -14.12 -4.42
N PHE A 7 0.77 -13.45 -3.56
CA PHE A 7 0.55 -12.04 -3.22
C PHE A 7 0.74 -11.13 -4.44
N LYS A 8 1.83 -11.31 -5.20
CA LYS A 8 2.06 -10.55 -6.44
C LYS A 8 0.93 -10.72 -7.45
N ALA A 9 0.45 -11.95 -7.66
CA ALA A 9 -0.66 -12.20 -8.57
C ALA A 9 -1.97 -11.54 -8.09
N ALA A 10 -2.26 -11.61 -6.78
CA ALA A 10 -3.42 -10.95 -6.18
C ALA A 10 -3.32 -9.43 -6.28
N LEU A 11 -2.14 -8.87 -6.02
CA LEU A 11 -1.85 -7.44 -6.18
C LEU A 11 -2.09 -7.02 -7.63
N ALA A 12 -1.39 -7.63 -8.59
CA ALA A 12 -1.52 -7.31 -10.01
C ALA A 12 -2.97 -7.42 -10.50
N LEU A 13 -3.73 -8.41 -10.04
CA LEU A 13 -5.16 -8.55 -10.35
C LEU A 13 -5.98 -7.41 -9.74
N ALA A 14 -5.73 -7.04 -8.48
CA ALA A 14 -6.41 -5.94 -7.82
C ALA A 14 -6.12 -4.59 -8.50
N LEU A 15 -4.87 -4.37 -8.95
CA LEU A 15 -4.45 -3.17 -9.68
C LEU A 15 -5.15 -3.11 -11.04
N GLY A 16 -5.06 -4.16 -11.85
CA GLY A 16 -5.69 -4.21 -13.17
C GLY A 16 -7.22 -4.16 -13.12
N LEU A 17 -7.85 -4.78 -12.12
CA LEU A 17 -9.30 -4.67 -11.93
C LEU A 17 -9.70 -3.24 -11.59
N ALA A 18 -8.92 -2.55 -10.77
CA ALA A 18 -9.24 -1.19 -10.37
C ALA A 18 -9.12 -0.19 -11.53
N GLU A 19 -8.15 -0.37 -12.43
CA GLU A 19 -8.05 0.40 -13.67
C GLU A 19 -9.27 0.18 -14.58
N ILE A 20 -9.67 -1.07 -14.78
CA ILE A 20 -10.85 -1.42 -15.59
C ILE A 20 -12.10 -0.81 -14.98
N VAL A 21 -12.33 -0.95 -13.67
CA VAL A 21 -13.52 -0.40 -13.02
C VAL A 21 -13.61 1.12 -13.19
N GLN A 22 -12.50 1.86 -13.08
CA GLN A 22 -12.50 3.31 -13.35
C GLN A 22 -12.88 3.64 -14.80
N GLN A 23 -12.30 2.94 -15.77
CA GLN A 23 -12.55 3.20 -17.19
C GLN A 23 -14.02 2.97 -17.56
N TYR A 24 -14.67 1.98 -16.94
CA TYR A 24 -16.07 1.63 -17.22
C TYR A 24 -17.08 2.41 -16.37
N ALA A 25 -16.72 2.93 -15.20
CA ALA A 25 -17.64 3.61 -14.28
C ALA A 25 -17.97 5.07 -14.66
N GLY A 26 -17.57 5.54 -15.86
CA GLY A 26 -18.01 6.82 -16.40
C GLY A 26 -17.60 8.04 -15.57
N GLY A 27 -16.48 7.97 -14.85
CA GLY A 27 -15.99 9.05 -13.99
C GLY A 27 -16.42 8.97 -12.53
N VAL A 28 -17.08 7.88 -12.10
CA VAL A 28 -17.17 7.57 -10.66
C VAL A 28 -15.80 7.07 -10.21
N SER A 29 -15.03 7.97 -9.60
CA SER A 29 -13.73 7.69 -9.01
C SER A 29 -13.85 6.59 -7.95
N LEU A 30 -13.17 5.47 -8.14
CA LEU A 30 -12.89 4.55 -7.05
C LEU A 30 -11.78 5.18 -6.20
N GLU A 31 -12.18 5.98 -5.21
CA GLU A 31 -11.29 6.93 -4.54
C GLU A 31 -10.21 6.26 -3.67
N THR A 32 -10.43 5.04 -3.19
CA THR A 32 -9.53 4.43 -2.20
C THR A 32 -9.40 2.91 -2.34
N MET A 33 -8.17 2.41 -2.21
CA MET A 33 -7.84 0.99 -2.08
C MET A 33 -7.11 0.77 -0.74
N PHE A 34 -7.50 -0.26 0.00
CA PHE A 34 -6.77 -0.71 1.18
C PHE A 34 -6.16 -2.08 0.93
N ILE A 35 -4.88 -2.24 1.25
CA ILE A 35 -4.15 -3.49 1.14
C ILE A 35 -3.64 -3.86 2.53
N ASP A 36 -3.97 -5.07 2.97
CA ASP A 36 -3.61 -5.58 4.29
C ASP A 36 -2.77 -6.84 4.16
N GLU A 37 -1.70 -6.90 4.94
CA GLU A 37 -0.75 -8.00 5.06
C GLU A 37 -0.12 -8.49 3.73
N GLY A 38 0.79 -9.48 3.79
CA GLY A 38 1.40 -10.11 2.61
C GLY A 38 2.73 -9.53 2.14
N PHE A 39 3.03 -8.26 2.43
CA PHE A 39 4.34 -7.65 2.09
C PHE A 39 5.54 -8.32 2.78
N GLY A 40 5.36 -8.83 4.00
CA GLY A 40 6.43 -9.53 4.73
C GLY A 40 6.80 -10.90 4.19
N THR A 41 6.04 -11.40 3.19
CA THR A 41 6.33 -12.67 2.51
C THR A 41 7.10 -12.48 1.20
N LEU A 42 7.35 -11.22 0.82
CA LEU A 42 8.12 -10.86 -0.36
C LEU A 42 9.60 -10.77 -0.01
N ASP A 43 10.46 -11.22 -0.94
CA ASP A 43 11.87 -10.86 -0.91
C ASP A 43 12.05 -9.34 -1.21
N PRO A 44 13.21 -8.75 -0.90
CA PRO A 44 13.43 -7.31 -1.06
C PRO A 44 13.16 -6.78 -2.48
N GLU A 45 13.58 -7.49 -3.52
CA GLU A 45 13.35 -7.07 -4.92
C GLU A 45 11.85 -7.07 -5.25
N SER A 46 11.15 -8.11 -4.79
CA SER A 46 9.70 -8.23 -4.90
C SER A 46 8.94 -7.13 -4.15
N LEU A 47 9.43 -6.72 -2.99
CA LEU A 47 8.83 -5.65 -2.20
C LEU A 47 8.99 -4.29 -2.88
N ASP A 48 10.17 -4.01 -3.45
CA ASP A 48 10.42 -2.79 -4.21
C ASP A 48 9.47 -2.68 -5.41
N GLN A 49 9.32 -3.75 -6.19
CA GLN A 49 8.37 -3.79 -7.32
C GLN A 49 6.93 -3.54 -6.87
N ALA A 50 6.52 -4.10 -5.73
CA ALA A 50 5.18 -3.88 -5.19
C ALA A 50 4.98 -2.41 -4.78
N ILE A 51 5.96 -1.79 -4.12
CA ILE A 51 5.91 -0.37 -3.73
C ILE A 51 5.84 0.53 -4.95
N GLU A 52 6.65 0.28 -5.99
CA GLU A 52 6.61 1.05 -7.25
C GLU A 52 5.22 1.01 -7.89
N ALA A 53 4.61 -0.17 -8.00
CA ALA A 53 3.27 -0.31 -8.54
C ALA A 53 2.20 0.44 -7.72
N LEU A 54 2.35 0.49 -6.39
CA LEU A 54 1.44 1.27 -5.54
C LEU A 54 1.60 2.77 -5.75
N MET A 55 2.82 3.26 -5.98
CA MET A 55 3.10 4.67 -6.28
C MET A 55 2.52 5.06 -7.65
N GLU A 56 2.63 4.22 -8.67
CA GLU A 56 2.01 4.47 -9.99
C GLU A 56 0.48 4.63 -9.88
N ILE A 57 -0.16 3.85 -9.01
CA ILE A 57 -1.59 3.98 -8.75
C ILE A 57 -1.91 5.26 -8.00
N GLN A 58 -1.07 5.67 -7.05
CA GLN A 58 -1.23 6.96 -6.39
C GLN A 58 -1.19 8.11 -7.40
N ASP A 59 -0.26 8.06 -8.35
CA ASP A 59 -0.12 9.07 -9.42
C ASP A 59 -1.34 9.13 -10.36
N SER A 60 -2.09 8.04 -10.49
CA SER A 60 -3.39 8.03 -11.19
C SER A 60 -4.51 8.79 -10.46
N GLY A 61 -4.22 9.37 -9.29
CA GLY A 61 -5.17 10.15 -8.47
C GLY A 61 -5.96 9.30 -7.48
N ARG A 62 -5.49 8.09 -7.17
CA ARG A 62 -6.16 7.16 -6.25
C ARG A 62 -5.50 7.17 -4.88
N LEU A 63 -6.28 7.09 -3.82
CA LEU A 63 -5.73 6.91 -2.47
C LEU A 63 -5.43 5.43 -2.24
N VAL A 64 -4.19 5.10 -1.90
CA VAL A 64 -3.78 3.74 -1.56
C VAL A 64 -3.36 3.70 -0.10
N GLY A 65 -4.12 2.96 0.71
CA GLY A 65 -3.80 2.68 2.09
C GLY A 65 -3.14 1.31 2.23
N VAL A 66 -1.99 1.26 2.89
CA VAL A 66 -1.27 0.01 3.16
C VAL A 66 -1.21 -0.25 4.65
N ILE A 67 -1.59 -1.45 5.08
CA ILE A 67 -1.47 -1.92 6.45
C ILE A 67 -0.37 -2.98 6.47
N SER A 68 0.73 -2.68 7.16
CA SER A 68 1.89 -3.56 7.20
C SER A 68 2.75 -3.32 8.43
N HIS A 69 3.41 -4.39 8.88
CA HIS A 69 4.44 -4.34 9.94
C HIS A 69 5.87 -4.28 9.37
N VAL A 70 6.02 -4.32 8.04
CA VAL A 70 7.32 -4.37 7.35
C VAL A 70 8.03 -3.01 7.45
N PRO A 71 9.24 -2.94 8.05
CA PRO A 71 9.97 -1.69 8.23
C PRO A 71 10.27 -0.92 6.94
N GLU A 72 10.56 -1.63 5.84
CA GLU A 72 10.94 -1.06 4.55
C GLU A 72 9.83 -0.20 3.95
N LEU A 73 8.56 -0.56 4.16
CA LEU A 73 7.41 0.26 3.78
C LEU A 73 7.37 1.58 4.55
N LYS A 74 7.83 1.59 5.80
CA LYS A 74 7.88 2.81 6.63
C LYS A 74 8.87 3.83 6.07
N GLU A 75 9.95 3.38 5.42
CA GLU A 75 10.99 4.27 4.85
C GLU A 75 10.58 4.86 3.50
N ARG A 76 9.64 4.22 2.81
CA ARG A 76 9.21 4.59 1.45
C ARG A 76 7.90 5.37 1.40
N ILE A 77 7.05 5.23 2.43
CA ILE A 77 5.76 5.92 2.52
C ILE A 77 5.87 7.07 3.55
N ASP A 78 5.83 8.30 3.04
CA ASP A 78 6.03 9.52 3.83
C ASP A 78 4.90 9.81 4.82
N ALA A 79 3.66 9.50 4.45
CA ALA A 79 2.47 9.72 5.28
C ALA A 79 2.03 8.40 5.91
N ARG A 80 2.24 8.25 7.22
CA ARG A 80 1.94 7.01 7.95
C ARG A 80 1.20 7.27 9.25
N LEU A 81 0.25 6.39 9.57
CA LEU A 81 -0.37 6.31 10.89
C LEU A 81 0.34 5.20 11.66
N GLU A 82 1.26 5.57 12.56
CA GLU A 82 1.97 4.60 13.39
C GLU A 82 1.10 4.17 14.57
N VAL A 83 0.95 2.86 14.74
CA VAL A 83 0.23 2.25 15.86
C VAL A 83 1.26 1.75 16.88
N ILE A 84 1.23 2.30 18.09
CA ILE A 84 2.13 1.97 19.18
C ILE A 84 1.34 1.24 20.26
N SER A 85 1.67 -0.03 20.50
CA SER A 85 1.05 -0.84 21.55
C SER A 85 1.72 -0.59 22.90
N SER A 86 0.91 -0.42 23.96
CA SER A 86 1.38 -0.29 25.35
C SER A 86 0.55 -1.19 26.27
N GLN A 87 1.05 -1.43 27.49
CA GLN A 87 0.33 -2.25 28.49
C GLN A 87 -1.03 -1.64 28.91
N SER A 88 -1.21 -0.33 28.73
CA SER A 88 -2.46 0.40 28.99
C SER A 88 -3.38 0.50 27.76
N GLY A 89 -3.02 -0.11 26.63
CA GLY A 89 -3.75 -0.05 25.36
C GLY A 89 -2.87 0.48 24.22
N SER A 90 -3.44 0.54 23.00
CA SER A 90 -2.73 1.04 21.82
C SER A 90 -3.03 2.52 21.58
N HIS A 91 -2.04 3.28 21.14
CA HIS A 91 -2.19 4.68 20.74
C HIS A 91 -1.68 4.87 19.32
N THR A 92 -2.19 5.87 18.62
CA THR A 92 -1.81 6.14 17.23
C THR A 92 -1.21 7.52 17.09
N GLN A 93 -0.23 7.65 16.20
CA GLN A 93 0.41 8.92 15.87
C GLN A 93 0.54 9.04 14.36
N PHE A 94 0.06 10.16 13.81
CA PHE A 94 0.30 10.47 12.41
C PHE A 94 1.71 11.05 12.25
N GLN A 95 2.48 10.47 11.34
CA GLN A 95 3.80 10.96 10.95
C GLN A 95 3.73 11.32 9.46
N LEU A 96 4.06 12.58 9.17
CA LEU A 96 4.36 13.05 7.83
C LEU A 96 5.86 13.31 7.77
N ALA A 97 6.57 12.64 6.87
CA ALA A 97 7.86 13.12 6.45
C ALA A 97 7.66 14.49 5.77
N LEU A 98 8.19 15.55 6.38
CA LEU A 98 8.23 16.87 5.75
C LEU A 98 9.22 16.78 4.59
N SER A 99 8.72 16.76 3.36
CA SER A 99 9.56 16.91 2.17
C SER A 99 10.26 18.27 2.28
N SER A 100 11.56 18.24 2.56
CA SER A 100 12.40 19.43 2.52
C SER A 100 12.42 19.91 1.07
N THR A 101 11.86 21.10 0.84
CA THR A 101 11.89 21.80 -0.46
C THR A 101 13.32 22.15 -0.86
#